data_AF-A0A9P2W2I5-F1
#
_entry.id   AF-A0A9P2W2I5-F1
#
_cell.length_a   1.000
_cell.length_b   1.000
_cell.length_c   1.000
_cell.angle_alpha   90.00
_cell.angle_beta   90.00
_cell.angle_gamma   90.00
#
_symmetry.space_group_name_H-M   'P 1'
#
loop_
_entity.id
_entity.type
_entity.pdbx_description
1 polymer ?
#
loop_
_entity_poly.entity_id
_entity_poly.type
_entity_poly.pdbx_seq_one_letter_code
_entity_poly.pdbx_strand_id
1 'polypeptide(L)' 'MSKYMKKNKLDACPHGFRSSLRDWLAETTDAPYEVAETILSHTVGGQVERAYRRTDYLEQRRIYMDKWAAYVTGQS' A
#
# COMPACT_ATOMS: atom_id res chain seq x y z
N MET A 1 -4.92 14.24 -7.12
CA MET A 1 -4.93 14.22 -5.64
C MET A 1 -4.19 15.38 -4.99
N SER A 2 -2.86 15.53 -5.18
CA SER A 2 -2.07 16.60 -4.53
C SER A 2 -2.63 18.02 -4.76
N LYS A 3 -2.96 18.38 -6.01
CA LYS A 3 -3.56 19.69 -6.34
C LYS A 3 -4.90 19.94 -5.63
N TYR A 4 -5.73 18.91 -5.47
CA TYR A 4 -7.00 19.00 -4.75
C TYR A 4 -6.78 19.23 -3.26
N MET A 5 -5.89 18.46 -2.62
CA MET A 5 -5.58 18.59 -1.19
C MET A 5 -5.01 19.96 -0.86
N LYS A 6 -4.07 20.45 -1.69
CA LYS A 6 -3.52 21.81 -1.55
C LYS A 6 -4.59 22.89 -1.70
N LYS A 7 -5.46 22.78 -2.71
CA LYS A 7 -6.56 23.74 -2.93
C LYS A 7 -7.49 23.82 -1.71
N ASN A 8 -7.77 22.69 -1.07
CA ASN A 8 -8.65 22.60 0.09
C ASN A 8 -7.91 22.79 1.44
N LYS A 9 -6.63 23.18 1.44
CA LYS A 9 -5.82 23.39 2.65
C LYS A 9 -5.84 22.20 3.61
N LEU A 10 -5.80 20.98 3.07
CA LEU A 10 -5.65 19.77 3.86
C LEU A 10 -4.17 19.59 4.23
N ASP A 11 -3.90 19.27 5.49
CA ASP A 11 -2.55 18.93 5.96
C ASP A 11 -2.05 17.58 5.40
N ALA A 12 -2.98 16.72 5.00
CA ALA A 12 -2.67 15.43 4.40
C ALA A 12 -2.17 15.56 2.96
N CYS A 13 -1.25 14.67 2.57
CA CYS A 13 -0.73 14.59 1.20
C CYS A 13 -0.71 13.15 0.66
N PRO A 14 -0.70 12.97 -0.68
CA PRO A 14 -0.72 11.64 -1.29
C PRO A 14 0.47 10.75 -0.92
N HIS A 15 1.63 11.35 -0.60
CA HIS A 15 2.80 10.60 -0.17
C HIS A 15 2.62 10.13 1.28
N GLY A 16 2.11 10.98 2.17
CA GLY A 16 1.80 10.63 3.56
C GLY A 16 0.88 9.42 3.67
N PHE A 17 -0.18 9.34 2.84
CA PHE A 17 -1.05 8.16 2.82
C PHE A 17 -0.32 6.86 2.47
N ARG A 18 0.66 6.90 1.57
CA ARG A 18 1.45 5.72 1.20
C ARG A 18 2.41 5.32 2.32
N SER A 19 3.08 6.29 2.94
CA SER A 19 3.96 6.04 4.08
C SER A 19 3.19 5.43 5.24
N SER A 20 2.05 6.02 5.62
CA SER A 20 1.22 5.48 6.70
C SER A 20 0.73 4.05 6.43
N LEU A 21 0.30 3.75 5.19
CA LEU A 21 -0.05 2.38 4.82
C LEU A 21 1.17 1.44 4.88
N ARG A 22 2.33 1.89 4.43
CA ARG A 22 3.55 1.09 4.42
C ARG A 22 4.02 0.72 5.82
N ASP A 23 4.02 1.70 6.72
CA ASP A 23 4.43 1.53 8.12
C ASP A 23 3.45 0.62 8.83
N TRP A 24 2.14 0.85 8.67
CA TRP A 24 1.11 0.00 9.24
C TRP A 24 1.22 -1.46 8.78
N LEU A 25 1.41 -1.71 7.48
CA LEU A 25 1.62 -3.06 6.96
C LEU A 25 2.87 -3.73 7.58
N ALA A 26 3.94 -2.96 7.83
CA ALA A 26 5.17 -3.47 8.43
C ALA A 26 5.02 -3.81 9.92
N GLU A 27 4.32 -2.96 10.66
CA GLU A 27 4.30 -2.99 12.12
C GLU A 27 3.17 -3.85 12.69
N THR A 28 2.06 -3.97 11.96
CA THR A 28 0.82 -4.57 12.49
C THR A 28 0.35 -5.80 11.73
N THR A 29 1.04 -6.19 10.67
CA THR A 29 0.64 -7.33 9.85
C THR A 29 1.83 -8.23 9.52
N ASP A 30 1.52 -9.40 8.96
CA ASP A 30 2.47 -10.37 8.42
C ASP A 30 2.70 -10.20 6.91
N ALA A 31 2.36 -9.04 6.34
CA ALA A 31 2.46 -8.78 4.91
C ALA A 31 3.89 -8.98 4.38
N PRO A 32 4.10 -9.88 3.40
CA PRO A 32 5.39 -9.99 2.73
C PRO A 32 5.76 -8.68 2.05
N TYR A 33 7.07 -8.37 2.02
CA TYR A 33 7.59 -7.12 1.44
C TYR A 33 7.08 -6.89 0.02
N GLU A 34 7.13 -7.91 -0.84
CA GLU A 34 6.66 -7.83 -2.22
C GLU A 34 5.17 -7.48 -2.31
N VAL A 35 4.35 -8.04 -1.43
CA VAL A 35 2.90 -7.79 -1.40
C VAL A 35 2.65 -6.36 -0.97
N ALA A 36 3.29 -5.89 0.11
CA ALA A 36 3.16 -4.53 0.62
C ALA A 36 3.58 -3.48 -0.43
N GLU A 37 4.71 -3.68 -1.10
CA GLU A 37 5.17 -2.78 -2.16
C GLU A 37 4.25 -2.83 -3.40
N THR A 38 3.71 -4.00 -3.74
CA THR A 38 2.77 -4.14 -4.86
C THR A 38 1.42 -3.46 -4.55
N ILE A 39 0.96 -3.45 -3.29
CA ILE A 39 -0.20 -2.65 -2.85
C ILE A 39 0.04 -1.17 -3.13
N LEU A 40 1.25 -0.68 -2.91
CA LEU A 40 1.65 0.72 -3.17
C LEU A 40 1.91 1.01 -4.66
N SER A 41 1.74 0.00 -5.52
CA SER A 41 2.08 0.03 -6.95
C SER A 41 3.55 0.34 -7.22
N HIS A 42 4.41 -0.04 -6.29
CA HIS A 42 5.85 0.02 -6.48
C HIS A 42 6.33 -1.16 -7.32
N THR A 43 7.41 -0.93 -8.06
CA THR A 43 8.09 -1.99 -8.80
C THR A 43 9.12 -2.64 -7.90
N VAL A 44 8.98 -3.95 -7.65
CA VAL A 44 9.87 -4.71 -6.75
C VAL A 44 10.75 -5.66 -7.55
N GLY A 45 11.98 -5.83 -7.07
CA GLY A 45 12.94 -6.78 -7.62
C GLY A 45 13.67 -6.27 -8.86
N GLY A 46 14.76 -6.97 -9.20
CA GLY A 46 15.59 -6.69 -10.37
C GLY A 46 14.92 -7.06 -11.69
N GLN A 47 15.55 -6.72 -12.82
CA GLN A 47 15.00 -7.02 -14.15
C GLN A 47 14.73 -8.53 -14.35
N VAL A 48 15.65 -9.38 -13.88
CA VAL A 48 15.53 -10.85 -13.99
C VAL A 48 14.37 -11.36 -13.13
N GLU A 49 14.29 -10.98 -11.86
CA GLU A 49 13.21 -11.40 -10.95
C GLU A 49 11.84 -10.99 -11.50
N ARG A 50 11.72 -9.77 -12.04
CA ARG A 50 10.48 -9.29 -12.66
C ARG A 50 10.11 -10.03 -13.93
N ALA A 51 11.08 -10.49 -14.72
CA ALA A 51 10.80 -11.29 -15.91
C ALA A 51 10.14 -12.64 -15.55
N TYR A 52 10.48 -13.20 -14.38
CA TYR A 52 9.88 -14.45 -13.88
C TYR A 52 8.65 -14.22 -12.98
N ARG A 53 8.53 -13.06 -12.32
CA ARG A 53 7.40 -12.72 -11.46
C ARG A 53 6.19 -12.31 -12.30
N ARG A 54 5.34 -13.31 -12.60
CA ARG A 54 4.09 -13.14 -13.36
C ARG A 54 2.86 -12.79 -12.51
N THR A 55 3.01 -12.73 -11.20
CA THR A 55 1.92 -12.47 -10.26
C THR A 55 1.96 -11.02 -9.78
N ASP A 56 0.79 -10.44 -9.55
CA ASP A 56 0.57 -9.17 -8.87
C ASP A 56 0.06 -9.37 -7.43
N TYR A 57 0.06 -10.62 -6.95
CA TYR A 57 -0.40 -11.03 -5.63
C TYR A 57 -1.84 -10.60 -5.31
N LEU A 58 -2.72 -10.48 -6.31
CA LEU A 58 -4.07 -9.90 -6.14
C LEU A 58 -4.83 -10.42 -4.92
N GLU A 59 -4.89 -11.74 -4.71
CA GLU A 59 -5.63 -12.32 -3.58
C GLU A 59 -4.99 -12.04 -2.23
N GLN A 60 -3.64 -12.02 -2.15
CA GLN A 60 -2.95 -11.61 -0.92
C GLN A 60 -3.14 -10.12 -0.65
N ARG A 61 -3.07 -9.28 -1.70
CA ARG A 61 -3.32 -7.85 -1.59
C ARG A 61 -4.73 -7.57 -1.07
N ARG A 62 -5.74 -8.30 -1.55
CA ARG A 62 -7.13 -8.16 -1.10
C ARG A 62 -7.24 -8.29 0.43
N ILE A 63 -6.65 -9.33 1.01
CA ILE A 63 -6.69 -9.58 2.46
C ILE A 63 -6.16 -8.37 3.24
N TYR A 64 -4.99 -7.83 2.85
CA TYR A 64 -4.39 -6.70 3.55
C TYR A 64 -5.12 -5.38 3.30
N MET A 65 -5.67 -5.19 2.10
CA MET A 65 -6.48 -4.02 1.76
C MET A 65 -7.79 -4.00 2.54
N ASP A 66 -8.43 -5.16 2.75
CA ASP A 66 -9.64 -5.30 3.57
C ASP A 66 -9.33 -5.01 5.04
N LYS A 67 -8.22 -5.56 5.57
CA LYS A 67 -7.76 -5.24 6.94
C LYS A 67 -7.46 -3.75 7.11
N TRP A 68 -6.79 -3.14 6.14
CA TRP A 68 -6.49 -1.71 6.17
C TRP A 68 -7.78 -0.88 6.15
N ALA A 69 -8.75 -1.24 5.29
CA ALA A 69 -10.04 -0.58 5.23
C ALA A 69 -10.78 -0.66 6.56
N ALA A 70 -10.79 -1.84 7.20
CA ALA A 70 -11.39 -2.00 8.53
C ALA A 70 -10.70 -1.12 9.58
N TYR A 71 -9.36 -1.06 9.58
CA TYR A 71 -8.58 -0.25 10.52
C TYR A 71 -8.88 1.25 10.40
N VAL A 72 -8.81 1.81 9.19
CA VAL A 72 -9.00 3.27 8.99
C VAL A 72 -10.46 3.71 9.10
N THR A 73 -11.41 2.79 9.07
CA THR A 73 -12.84 3.06 9.25
C THR A 73 -13.35 2.73 10.66
N GLY A 74 -12.48 2.23 11.55
CA GLY A 74 -12.85 1.89 12.92
C GLY A 74 -13.72 0.63 13.03
N GLN A 75 -13.61 -0.29 12.07
CA GLN A 75 -14.30 -1.58 12.04
C GLN A 75 -13.43 -2.75 12.54
N SER A 76 -12.18 -2.45 12.93
CA SER A 76 -11.17 -3.39 13.45
C SER A 76 -11.18 -3.49 14.97
#